data_AF-A0A7S2T6L4-F1
#
_entry.id   AF-A0A7S2T6L4-F1
#
_cell.length_a   1.000
_cell.length_b   1.000
_cell.length_c   1.000
_cell.angle_alpha   90.00
_cell.angle_beta   90.00
_cell.angle_gamma   90.00
#
_symmetry.space_group_name_H-M   'P 1'
#
loop_
_entity.id
_entity.type
_entity.pdbx_description
1 polymer ?
#
loop_
_entity_poly.entity_id
_entity_poly.type
_entity_poly.pdbx_seq_one_letter_code
_entity_poly.pdbx_strand_id
1 'polypeptide(L)'
;GDGMEAFEVEETVAWVRRNGKRRVALQVPDHLLQEAPKIAHAITKQRREEQNTKRDGGQEEEFTVFIMADTIDGSCHVDELTADHLTADCVVHYGATYIPEVAKLPVRFVLDKCEALEVEDLVDKLGSAFTVEEVSPSRMTVVLAYELKYEHKMGEVARRLEAALEGDGGNLKHTTFVVPRVCLKEQGGGAAASGGPGPAGRAQD
;
A
#
# COMPACT_ATOMS: atom_id res chain seq x y z
N GLY A 1 -13.00 17.89 5.31
CA GLY A 1 -13.50 16.50 5.16
C GLY A 1 -13.45 15.86 6.52
N ASP A 2 -14.36 14.94 6.79
CA ASP A 2 -14.30 14.11 8.00
C ASP A 2 -12.92 13.45 8.07
N GLY A 3 -12.15 13.72 9.11
CA GLY A 3 -10.73 13.33 9.20
C GLY A 3 -10.52 11.81 9.19
N MET A 4 -11.58 11.01 9.23
CA MET A 4 -11.53 9.56 9.30
C MET A 4 -11.27 8.86 7.96
N GLU A 5 -11.63 9.48 6.81
CA GLU A 5 -11.29 8.94 5.47
C GLU A 5 -9.78 8.87 5.26
N ALA A 6 -9.02 9.80 5.84
CA ALA A 6 -7.56 9.82 5.75
C ALA A 6 -6.90 8.62 6.46
N PHE A 7 -7.61 7.94 7.36
CA PHE A 7 -7.07 6.82 8.14
C PHE A 7 -7.41 5.43 7.57
N GLU A 8 -8.11 5.37 6.43
CA GLU A 8 -8.43 4.13 5.69
C GLU A 8 -8.98 3.02 6.60
N VAL A 9 -9.90 3.38 7.51
CA VAL A 9 -10.44 2.47 8.52
C VAL A 9 -11.18 1.30 7.86
N GLU A 10 -12.01 1.58 6.85
CA GLU A 10 -12.79 0.55 6.15
C GLU A 10 -11.88 -0.45 5.44
N GLU A 11 -10.90 0.04 4.71
CA GLU A 11 -9.94 -0.78 3.98
C GLU A 11 -9.05 -1.58 4.94
N THR A 12 -8.71 -0.99 6.09
CA THR A 12 -7.97 -1.66 7.16
C THR A 12 -8.79 -2.82 7.73
N VAL A 13 -10.06 -2.60 8.09
CA VAL A 13 -10.95 -3.65 8.59
C VAL A 13 -11.15 -4.75 7.54
N ALA A 14 -11.36 -4.38 6.28
CA ALA A 14 -11.48 -5.33 5.18
C ALA A 14 -10.22 -6.17 5.01
N TRP A 15 -9.02 -5.56 5.07
CA TRP A 15 -7.74 -6.27 4.97
C TRP A 15 -7.51 -7.22 6.15
N VAL A 16 -7.72 -6.75 7.39
CA VAL A 16 -7.63 -7.54 8.61
C VAL A 16 -8.54 -8.77 8.53
N ARG A 17 -9.79 -8.57 8.11
CA ARG A 17 -10.77 -9.66 7.95
C ARG A 17 -10.36 -10.66 6.87
N ARG A 18 -9.99 -10.18 5.68
CA ARG A 18 -9.60 -11.05 4.55
C ARG A 18 -8.40 -11.94 4.90
N ASN A 19 -7.50 -11.45 5.76
CA ASN A 19 -6.30 -12.16 6.19
C ASN A 19 -6.44 -12.89 7.54
N GLY A 20 -7.65 -12.97 8.10
CA GLY A 20 -7.93 -13.70 9.35
C GLY A 20 -7.19 -13.16 10.58
N LYS A 21 -6.85 -11.86 10.58
CA LYS A 21 -6.09 -11.20 11.66
C LYS A 21 -7.02 -10.79 12.80
N ARG A 22 -6.60 -11.00 14.05
CA ARG A 22 -7.41 -10.74 15.25
C ARG A 22 -6.74 -9.79 16.23
N ARG A 23 -5.41 -9.81 16.29
CA ARG A 23 -4.58 -8.98 17.15
C ARG A 23 -3.82 -7.99 16.28
N VAL A 24 -4.30 -6.76 16.20
CA VAL A 24 -3.78 -5.73 15.29
C VAL A 24 -2.98 -4.71 16.06
N ALA A 25 -1.71 -4.51 15.71
CA ALA A 25 -0.90 -3.44 16.28
C ALA A 25 -0.92 -2.21 15.37
N LEU A 26 -1.37 -1.07 15.89
CA LEU A 26 -1.31 0.22 15.19
C LEU A 26 0.00 0.90 15.56
N GLN A 27 0.90 1.07 14.60
CA GLN A 27 2.06 1.93 14.76
C GLN A 27 1.68 3.31 14.23
N VAL A 28 1.61 4.29 15.13
CA VAL A 28 1.15 5.64 14.81
C VAL A 28 2.26 6.64 15.14
N PRO A 29 2.68 7.49 14.18
CA PRO A 29 3.74 8.44 14.41
C PRO A 29 3.29 9.54 15.38
N ASP A 30 4.23 10.18 16.07
CA ASP A 30 3.95 11.14 17.16
C ASP A 30 2.91 12.21 16.81
N HIS A 31 2.99 12.78 15.61
CA HIS A 31 2.07 13.83 15.15
C HIS A 31 0.62 13.34 14.96
N LEU A 32 0.41 12.03 14.80
CA LEU A 32 -0.90 11.38 14.70
C LEU A 32 -1.31 10.64 15.98
N LEU A 33 -0.46 10.60 17.01
CA LEU A 33 -0.75 9.82 18.23
C LEU A 33 -2.03 10.28 18.96
N GLN A 34 -2.37 11.57 18.84
CA GLN A 34 -3.63 12.15 19.35
C GLN A 34 -4.89 11.55 18.69
N GLU A 35 -4.77 11.04 17.47
CA GLU A 35 -5.85 10.39 16.71
C GLU A 35 -5.89 8.87 16.92
N ALA A 36 -4.80 8.26 17.40
CA ALA A 36 -4.67 6.82 17.57
C ALA A 36 -5.83 6.16 18.36
N PRO A 37 -6.32 6.73 19.48
CA PRO A 37 -7.47 6.16 20.19
C PRO A 37 -8.76 6.15 19.34
N LYS A 38 -8.97 7.18 18.52
CA LYS A 38 -10.15 7.28 17.65
C LYS A 38 -10.07 6.25 16.53
N ILE A 39 -8.90 6.09 15.91
CA ILE A 39 -8.64 5.08 14.88
C ILE A 39 -8.86 3.67 15.45
N ALA A 40 -8.26 3.35 16.60
CA ALA A 40 -8.42 2.05 17.24
C ALA A 40 -9.87 1.74 17.60
N HIS A 41 -10.60 2.73 18.10
CA HIS A 41 -12.02 2.60 18.40
C HIS A 41 -12.85 2.33 17.13
N ALA A 42 -12.61 3.08 16.05
CA ALA A 42 -13.32 2.93 14.80
C ALA A 42 -13.11 1.54 14.17
N ILE A 43 -11.86 1.07 14.10
CA ILE A 43 -11.52 -0.28 13.62
C ILE A 43 -12.23 -1.35 14.47
N THR A 44 -12.16 -1.23 15.80
CA THR A 44 -12.78 -2.19 16.72
C THR A 44 -14.31 -2.21 16.57
N LYS A 45 -14.93 -1.03 16.50
CA LYS A 45 -16.38 -0.88 16.35
C LYS A 45 -16.87 -1.50 15.04
N GLN A 46 -16.27 -1.12 13.92
CA GLN A 46 -16.67 -1.63 12.60
C GLN A 46 -16.46 -3.15 12.50
N ARG A 47 -15.37 -3.68 13.07
CA ARG A 47 -15.13 -5.13 13.09
C ARG A 47 -16.20 -5.90 13.88
N ARG A 48 -16.65 -5.36 15.02
CA ARG A 48 -17.74 -5.96 15.83
C ARG A 48 -19.09 -5.89 15.11
N GLU A 49 -19.40 -4.79 14.45
CA GLU A 49 -20.62 -4.65 13.65
C GLU A 49 -20.66 -5.67 12.50
N GLU A 50 -19.54 -5.89 11.80
CA GLU A 50 -19.42 -6.94 10.77
C GLU A 50 -19.57 -8.37 11.32
N GLN A 51 -19.18 -8.61 12.58
CA GLN A 51 -19.36 -9.92 13.23
C GLN A 51 -20.81 -10.15 13.64
N ASN A 52 -21.47 -9.13 14.19
CA ASN A 52 -22.86 -9.22 14.68
C ASN A 52 -23.86 -9.43 13.54
N THR A 53 -23.60 -8.86 12.36
CA THR A 53 -24.45 -9.04 11.18
C THR A 53 -24.39 -10.45 10.58
N LYS A 54 -23.40 -11.27 10.96
CA LYS A 54 -23.14 -12.60 10.36
C LYS A 54 -23.46 -13.77 11.28
N ARG A 55 -23.98 -13.53 12.50
CA ARG A 55 -24.16 -14.58 13.50
C ARG A 55 -25.62 -14.88 13.85
N ASP A 56 -26.07 -16.04 13.39
CA ASP A 56 -26.95 -16.92 14.14
C ASP A 56 -26.11 -17.71 15.17
N GLY A 57 -25.92 -17.18 16.37
CA GLY A 57 -25.56 -17.99 17.56
C GLY A 57 -24.10 -18.43 17.79
N GLY A 58 -23.08 -17.83 17.16
CA GLY A 58 -21.65 -18.14 17.44
C GLY A 58 -21.00 -17.32 18.57
N GLN A 59 -20.01 -17.89 19.29
CA GLN A 59 -19.24 -17.29 20.41
C GLN A 59 -18.38 -16.07 20.01
N GLU A 60 -18.55 -14.87 20.59
CA GLU A 60 -17.76 -13.65 20.28
C GLU A 60 -16.28 -13.96 20.07
N GLU A 61 -15.78 -13.76 18.84
CA GLU A 61 -14.36 -13.93 18.55
C GLU A 61 -13.61 -12.71 19.06
N GLU A 62 -12.65 -12.93 19.95
CA GLU A 62 -11.85 -11.86 20.52
C GLU A 62 -11.06 -11.13 19.42
N PHE A 63 -11.28 -9.81 19.36
CA PHE A 63 -10.57 -8.89 18.47
C PHE A 63 -9.93 -7.79 19.30
N THR A 64 -8.62 -7.63 19.17
CA THR A 64 -7.83 -6.69 19.98
C THR A 64 -7.02 -5.78 19.08
N VAL A 65 -7.11 -4.48 19.36
CA VAL A 65 -6.30 -3.45 18.71
C VAL A 65 -5.36 -2.85 19.74
N PHE A 66 -4.06 -2.88 19.46
CA PHE A 66 -3.01 -2.27 20.27
C PHE A 66 -2.58 -0.95 19.62
N ILE A 67 -2.25 0.04 20.44
CA ILE A 67 -1.62 1.28 19.98
C ILE A 67 -0.16 1.22 20.41
N MET A 68 0.74 1.28 19.45
CA MET A 68 2.17 1.39 19.65
C MET A 68 2.56 2.85 19.46
N ALA A 69 3.18 3.44 20.48
CA ALA A 69 3.87 4.70 20.31
C ALA A 69 5.13 4.46 19.49
N ASP A 70 5.44 5.39 18.60
CA ASP A 70 6.64 5.30 17.78
C ASP A 70 7.90 5.46 18.63
N THR A 71 9.01 4.92 18.16
CA THR A 71 10.31 5.20 18.78
C THR A 71 10.91 6.44 18.11
N ILE A 72 11.45 7.35 18.95
CA ILE A 72 11.86 8.72 18.59
C ILE A 72 12.95 8.77 17.48
N ASP A 73 13.50 7.64 17.08
CA ASP A 73 14.62 7.53 16.12
C ASP A 73 14.30 6.67 14.87
N GLY A 74 13.02 6.34 14.60
CA GLY A 74 12.69 5.31 13.60
C GLY A 74 11.29 5.33 13.01
N SER A 75 10.63 6.48 12.89
CA SER A 75 9.22 6.55 12.46
C SER A 75 8.90 5.99 11.09
N CYS A 76 9.92 5.79 10.24
CA CYS A 76 9.75 5.16 8.94
C CYS A 76 9.83 3.61 8.99
N HIS A 77 10.27 3.02 10.09
CA HIS A 77 10.45 1.58 10.23
C HIS A 77 9.28 0.92 10.94
N VAL A 78 8.96 -0.29 10.52
CA VAL A 78 7.99 -1.13 11.24
C VAL A 78 8.63 -1.69 12.51
N ASP A 79 8.05 -1.41 13.68
CA ASP A 79 8.52 -1.97 14.95
C ASP A 79 7.98 -3.40 15.16
N GLU A 80 8.68 -4.37 14.55
CA GLU A 80 8.35 -5.79 14.66
C GLU A 80 8.58 -6.35 16.07
N LEU A 81 9.52 -5.79 16.84
CA LEU A 81 9.85 -6.30 18.17
C LEU A 81 8.71 -6.02 19.15
N THR A 82 8.19 -4.80 19.13
CA THR A 82 7.02 -4.44 19.95
C THR A 82 5.78 -5.22 19.49
N ALA A 83 5.57 -5.37 18.18
CA ALA A 83 4.47 -6.17 17.65
C ALA A 83 4.55 -7.65 18.09
N ASP A 84 5.74 -8.24 18.13
CA ASP A 84 5.97 -9.61 18.61
C ASP A 84 5.71 -9.75 20.11
N HIS A 85 6.18 -8.81 20.94
CA HIS A 85 5.87 -8.77 22.37
C HIS A 85 4.36 -8.63 22.65
N LEU A 86 3.64 -7.90 21.80
CA LEU A 86 2.18 -7.79 21.85
C LEU A 86 1.48 -9.03 21.31
N THR A 87 2.21 -10.01 20.78
CA THR A 87 1.69 -11.18 20.03
C THR A 87 0.69 -10.75 18.96
N ALA A 88 1.01 -9.68 18.23
CA ALA A 88 0.17 -9.15 17.17
C ALA A 88 0.27 -10.04 15.91
N ASP A 89 -0.86 -10.24 15.24
CA ASP A 89 -0.93 -11.02 14.00
C ASP A 89 -0.48 -10.20 12.77
N CYS A 90 -0.50 -8.87 12.89
CA CYS A 90 -0.15 -7.90 11.87
C CYS A 90 0.09 -6.51 12.45
N VAL A 91 0.77 -5.66 11.67
CA VAL A 91 0.96 -4.23 11.95
C VAL A 91 0.19 -3.40 10.94
N VAL A 92 -0.47 -2.32 11.40
CA VAL A 92 -0.94 -1.23 10.56
C VAL A 92 -0.08 -0.02 10.87
N HIS A 93 0.73 0.40 9.89
CA HIS A 93 1.71 1.47 10.05
C HIS A 93 1.20 2.74 9.35
N TYR A 94 1.09 3.84 10.11
CA TYR A 94 0.57 5.12 9.62
C TYR A 94 1.71 6.09 9.26
N GLY A 95 1.52 6.88 8.21
CA GLY A 95 2.41 7.98 7.85
C GLY A 95 3.61 7.59 7.00
N ALA A 96 4.69 8.38 7.12
CA ALA A 96 5.91 8.20 6.36
C ALA A 96 6.59 6.86 6.68
N THR A 97 6.98 6.10 5.66
CA THR A 97 7.52 4.76 5.85
C THR A 97 8.63 4.42 4.86
N TYR A 98 9.55 3.55 5.29
CA TYR A 98 10.46 2.77 4.48
C TYR A 98 9.86 1.37 4.40
N ILE A 99 9.29 0.99 3.27
CA ILE A 99 8.66 -0.33 3.10
C ILE A 99 9.77 -1.39 3.05
N PRO A 100 10.03 -2.19 4.09
CA PRO A 100 11.15 -3.14 4.03
C PRO A 100 10.81 -4.30 3.08
N GLU A 101 11.82 -4.81 2.36
CA GLU A 101 11.66 -5.93 1.41
C GLU A 101 11.28 -7.26 2.11
N VAL A 102 11.50 -7.36 3.42
CA VAL A 102 11.18 -8.52 4.23
C VAL A 102 10.59 -8.04 5.57
N ALA A 103 9.30 -8.30 5.78
CA ALA A 103 8.66 -8.13 7.07
C ALA A 103 8.32 -9.52 7.65
N LYS A 104 8.62 -9.75 8.93
CA LYS A 104 8.28 -11.02 9.61
C LYS A 104 6.79 -11.13 9.90
N LEU A 105 6.12 -10.00 10.05
CA LEU A 105 4.68 -9.89 10.22
C LEU A 105 4.05 -9.24 8.98
N PRO A 106 2.81 -9.60 8.60
CA PRO A 106 2.07 -8.85 7.60
C PRO A 106 1.90 -7.39 8.04
N VAL A 107 2.25 -6.46 7.17
CA VAL A 107 2.13 -5.02 7.42
C VAL A 107 1.19 -4.40 6.40
N ARG A 108 0.26 -3.58 6.88
CA ARG A 108 -0.52 -2.67 6.06
C ARG A 108 0.00 -1.24 6.30
N PHE A 109 0.38 -0.56 5.23
CA PHE A 109 0.74 0.85 5.29
C PHE A 109 -0.47 1.73 5.02
N VAL A 110 -0.67 2.77 5.83
CA VAL A 110 -1.65 3.83 5.60
C VAL A 110 -0.86 5.11 5.40
N LEU A 111 -0.65 5.46 4.13
CA LEU A 111 0.20 6.58 3.74
C LEU A 111 -0.57 7.88 3.76
N ASP A 112 0.12 8.98 4.07
CA ASP A 112 -0.44 10.32 3.91
C ASP A 112 -0.84 10.54 2.44
N LYS A 113 -1.97 11.21 2.22
CA LYS A 113 -2.42 11.58 0.87
C LYS A 113 -2.37 13.09 0.71
N CYS A 114 -1.50 13.55 -0.17
CA CYS A 114 -1.39 14.98 -0.50
C CYS A 114 -2.26 15.33 -1.71
N GLU A 115 -3.35 16.05 -1.46
CA GLU A 115 -4.27 16.46 -2.52
C GLU A 115 -3.79 17.64 -3.37
N ALA A 116 -2.77 18.37 -2.93
CA ALA A 116 -2.31 19.61 -3.59
C ALA A 116 -1.79 19.42 -5.03
N LEU A 117 -1.56 18.18 -5.47
CA LEU A 117 -1.14 17.88 -6.84
C LEU A 117 -2.35 17.72 -7.76
N GLU A 118 -2.50 18.65 -8.70
CA GLU A 118 -3.48 18.54 -9.80
C GLU A 118 -2.88 17.75 -10.97
N VAL A 119 -3.46 16.58 -11.23
CA VAL A 119 -2.92 15.62 -12.21
C VAL A 119 -2.95 16.21 -13.63
N GLU A 120 -4.03 16.88 -13.98
CA GLU A 120 -4.20 17.47 -15.32
C GLU A 120 -3.15 18.55 -15.60
N ASP A 121 -3.00 19.49 -14.67
CA ASP A 121 -1.99 20.57 -14.77
C ASP A 121 -0.56 20.00 -14.85
N LEU A 122 -0.25 18.95 -14.08
CA LEU A 122 1.04 18.27 -14.15
C LEU A 122 1.27 17.64 -15.53
N VAL A 123 0.29 16.90 -16.05
CA VAL A 123 0.38 16.21 -17.34
C VAL A 123 0.53 17.22 -18.48
N ASP A 124 -0.23 18.30 -18.47
CA ASP A 124 -0.18 19.34 -19.52
C ASP A 124 1.19 20.04 -19.52
N LYS A 125 1.72 20.38 -18.34
CA LYS A 125 3.04 21.01 -18.20
C LYS A 125 4.17 20.07 -18.58
N LEU A 126 4.10 18.79 -18.19
CA LEU A 126 5.12 17.81 -18.55
C LEU A 126 5.07 17.48 -20.05
N GLY A 127 3.88 17.22 -20.60
CA GLY A 127 3.69 16.92 -22.02
C GLY A 127 4.22 18.04 -22.91
N SER A 128 3.93 19.31 -22.58
CA SER A 128 4.44 20.46 -23.32
C SER A 128 5.94 20.72 -23.12
N ALA A 129 6.53 20.28 -22.00
CA ALA A 129 7.97 20.42 -21.76
C ALA A 129 8.81 19.37 -22.51
N PHE A 130 8.26 18.18 -22.76
CA PHE A 130 8.92 17.12 -23.53
C PHE A 130 8.77 17.35 -25.04
N THR A 131 9.37 18.41 -25.56
CA THR A 131 9.42 18.64 -27.01
C THR A 131 10.43 17.67 -27.65
N VAL A 132 10.00 17.03 -28.75
CA VAL A 132 10.69 15.93 -29.46
C VAL A 132 12.04 16.34 -30.08
N GLU A 133 12.43 17.62 -29.99
CA GLU A 133 13.65 18.16 -30.63
C GLU A 133 14.95 17.84 -29.87
N GLU A 134 14.91 17.51 -28.57
CA GLU A 134 16.12 17.21 -27.78
C GLU A 134 16.42 15.71 -27.62
N VAL A 135 15.47 14.83 -27.98
CA VAL A 135 15.59 13.39 -27.75
C VAL A 135 15.71 12.68 -29.09
N SER A 136 16.86 12.04 -29.34
CA SER A 136 17.10 11.26 -30.56
C SER A 136 15.91 10.35 -30.90
N PRO A 137 15.50 10.19 -32.18
CA PRO A 137 14.21 9.61 -32.59
C PRO A 137 13.97 8.13 -32.22
N SER A 138 14.88 7.52 -31.47
CA SER A 138 14.98 6.07 -31.35
C SER A 138 14.77 5.49 -29.95
N ARG A 139 14.27 6.24 -28.96
CA ARG A 139 13.53 5.76 -27.74
C ARG A 139 13.57 6.84 -26.65
N MET A 140 12.40 7.19 -26.10
CA MET A 140 12.29 7.99 -24.87
C MET A 140 11.94 7.08 -23.69
N THR A 141 12.51 7.36 -22.51
CA THR A 141 12.14 6.71 -21.25
C THR A 141 11.87 7.81 -20.24
N VAL A 142 10.66 7.81 -19.69
CA VAL A 142 10.26 8.75 -18.64
C VAL A 142 10.39 8.08 -17.30
N VAL A 143 11.10 8.74 -16.39
CA VAL A 143 11.27 8.31 -15.01
C VAL A 143 10.52 9.28 -14.11
N LEU A 144 9.50 8.79 -13.41
CA LEU A 144 8.76 9.57 -12.41
C LEU A 144 9.35 9.31 -11.04
N ALA A 145 9.94 10.33 -10.44
CA ALA A 145 10.42 10.32 -9.06
C ALA A 145 9.57 11.28 -8.21
N TYR A 146 9.01 10.77 -7.12
CA TYR A 146 8.05 11.49 -6.30
C TYR A 146 8.12 11.03 -4.83
N GLU A 147 7.54 11.84 -3.93
CA GLU A 147 7.38 11.49 -2.52
C GLU A 147 6.15 10.58 -2.30
N LEU A 148 6.25 9.61 -1.37
CA LEU A 148 5.20 8.62 -1.06
C LEU A 148 3.80 9.21 -0.85
N LYS A 149 3.70 10.44 -0.34
CA LYS A 149 2.40 11.11 -0.15
C LYS A 149 1.59 11.35 -1.43
N TYR A 150 2.23 11.22 -2.60
CA TYR A 150 1.60 11.32 -3.92
C TYR A 150 1.33 9.96 -4.57
N GLU A 151 1.69 8.83 -3.95
CA GLU A 151 1.54 7.47 -4.51
C GLU A 151 0.14 7.24 -5.10
N HIS A 152 -0.91 7.65 -4.37
CA HIS A 152 -2.31 7.53 -4.77
C HIS A 152 -2.67 8.23 -6.09
N LYS A 153 -1.87 9.21 -6.57
CA LYS A 153 -2.06 9.91 -7.85
C LYS A 153 -1.14 9.43 -8.96
N MET A 154 -0.02 8.77 -8.62
CA MET A 154 1.06 8.54 -9.59
C MET A 154 0.71 7.52 -10.66
N GLY A 155 -0.11 6.52 -10.34
CA GLY A 155 -0.65 5.60 -11.36
C GLY A 155 -1.44 6.34 -12.44
N GLU A 156 -2.25 7.32 -12.05
CA GLU A 156 -3.02 8.14 -12.99
C GLU A 156 -2.15 9.12 -13.77
N VAL A 157 -1.20 9.79 -13.09
CA VAL A 157 -0.22 10.69 -13.72
C VAL A 157 0.53 9.98 -14.84
N ALA A 158 1.07 8.80 -14.58
CA ALA A 158 1.82 8.07 -15.59
C ALA A 158 0.96 7.61 -16.76
N ARG A 159 -0.24 7.09 -16.48
CA ARG A 159 -1.18 6.66 -17.53
C ARG A 159 -1.54 7.82 -18.45
N ARG A 160 -1.83 9.01 -17.89
CA ARG A 160 -2.16 10.20 -18.68
C ARG A 160 -0.94 10.78 -19.40
N LEU A 161 0.23 10.75 -18.77
CA LEU A 161 1.48 11.23 -19.38
C LEU A 161 1.91 10.33 -20.54
N GLU A 162 1.81 9.02 -20.40
CA GLU A 162 2.06 8.05 -21.48
C GLU A 162 1.17 8.34 -22.70
N ALA A 163 -0.14 8.51 -22.47
CA ALA A 163 -1.09 8.84 -23.53
C ALA A 163 -0.79 10.19 -24.22
N ALA A 164 -0.38 11.21 -23.45
CA ALA A 164 -0.04 12.53 -23.99
C ALA A 164 1.22 12.47 -24.88
N LEU A 165 2.21 11.67 -24.52
CA LEU A 165 3.48 11.54 -25.24
C LEU A 165 3.40 10.62 -26.47
N GLU A 166 2.50 9.64 -26.48
CA GLU A 166 2.23 8.80 -27.66
C GLU A 166 1.44 9.54 -28.76
N GLY A 167 0.53 10.45 -28.36
CA GLY A 167 -0.34 11.20 -29.27
C GLY A 167 0.38 12.15 -30.23
N ASP A 168 1.58 12.61 -29.86
CA ASP A 168 2.39 13.57 -30.64
C ASP A 168 3.37 12.92 -31.64
N GLY A 169 3.17 11.64 -31.97
CA GLY A 169 4.03 10.89 -32.90
C GLY A 169 5.30 10.31 -32.24
N GLY A 170 5.34 10.29 -30.91
CA GLY A 170 6.43 9.77 -30.10
C GLY A 170 6.41 8.24 -29.97
N ASN A 171 7.53 7.60 -30.27
CA ASN A 171 7.74 6.16 -30.12
C ASN A 171 8.10 5.82 -28.66
N LEU A 172 7.21 6.14 -27.71
CA LEU A 172 7.38 5.85 -26.29
C LEU A 172 7.27 4.33 -26.07
N LYS A 173 8.29 3.73 -25.44
CA LYS A 173 8.31 2.27 -25.22
C LYS A 173 7.96 1.86 -23.79
N HIS A 174 8.25 2.72 -22.83
CA HIS A 174 8.14 2.35 -21.43
C HIS A 174 8.15 3.59 -20.52
N THR A 175 7.12 3.71 -19.69
CA THR A 175 7.14 4.57 -18.50
C THR A 175 7.59 3.73 -17.31
N THR A 176 8.70 4.10 -16.67
CA THR A 176 9.16 3.43 -15.45
C THR A 176 8.94 4.34 -14.26
N PHE A 177 8.15 3.84 -13.31
CA PHE A 177 7.99 4.48 -12.02
C PHE A 177 9.24 4.22 -11.20
N VAL A 178 9.92 5.29 -10.80
CA VAL A 178 10.97 5.20 -9.81
C VAL A 178 10.47 5.96 -8.60
N VAL A 179 9.68 5.29 -7.77
CA VAL A 179 9.68 5.62 -6.34
C VAL A 179 11.17 5.61 -5.95
N PRO A 180 11.73 6.68 -5.37
CA PRO A 180 13.04 6.59 -4.76
C PRO A 180 12.97 5.37 -3.83
N ARG A 181 13.66 4.29 -4.21
CA ARG A 181 13.49 2.92 -3.64
C ARG A 181 13.17 3.06 -2.15
N VAL A 182 12.03 2.56 -1.68
CA VAL A 182 11.82 1.11 -1.49
C VAL A 182 10.44 0.57 -1.86
N CYS A 183 10.50 -0.63 -2.42
CA CYS A 183 9.52 -1.42 -3.16
C CYS A 183 8.16 -1.65 -2.49
N LEU A 184 7.09 -1.22 -3.17
CA LEU A 184 5.77 -1.83 -3.07
C LEU A 184 5.79 -3.16 -3.82
N LYS A 185 5.87 -4.29 -3.09
CA LYS A 185 5.29 -5.55 -3.56
C LYS A 185 4.05 -5.80 -2.73
N GLU A 186 2.90 -5.98 -3.40
CA GLU A 186 1.68 -6.41 -2.73
C GLU A 186 1.96 -7.73 -1.99
N GLN A 187 1.82 -7.74 -0.67
CA GLN A 187 1.73 -8.98 0.09
C GLN A 187 0.33 -9.58 -0.10
N GLY A 188 0.04 -10.00 -1.33
CA GLY A 188 -1.10 -10.82 -1.68
C GLY A 188 -0.72 -12.29 -1.55
N GLY A 189 -1.32 -12.99 -0.60
CA GLY A 189 -1.22 -14.44 -0.48
C GLY A 189 -1.79 -15.14 -1.72
N GLY A 190 -0.95 -15.39 -2.71
CA GLY A 190 -1.23 -16.26 -3.84
C GLY A 190 -0.71 -17.66 -3.54
N ALA A 191 -1.62 -18.57 -3.19
CA ALA A 191 -1.33 -20.00 -3.19
C ALA A 191 -0.79 -20.40 -4.56
N ALA A 192 0.43 -20.95 -4.58
CA ALA A 192 0.99 -21.58 -5.77
C ALA A 192 0.15 -22.82 -6.11
N ALA A 193 -0.75 -22.67 -7.08
CA ALA A 193 -1.43 -23.79 -7.72
C ALA A 193 -1.02 -23.81 -9.20
N SER A 194 -0.05 -24.65 -9.53
CA SER A 194 -0.03 -25.40 -10.80
C SER A 194 1.00 -26.52 -10.70
N GLY A 195 0.60 -27.59 -10.02
CA GLY A 195 1.11 -28.92 -10.36
C GLY A 195 0.56 -29.31 -11.73
N GLY A 196 1.46 -29.54 -12.67
CA GLY A 196 1.18 -30.15 -13.98
C GLY A 196 2.16 -31.30 -14.21
N PRO A 197 1.73 -32.41 -14.82
CA PRO A 197 2.30 -33.73 -14.61
C PRO A 197 3.62 -33.93 -15.35
N GLY A 198 4.60 -34.54 -14.67
CA GLY A 198 5.81 -35.06 -15.31
C GLY A 198 5.46 -36.23 -16.24
N PRO A 199 6.11 -36.36 -17.41
CA PRO A 199 5.86 -37.47 -18.32
C PRO A 199 6.37 -38.78 -17.69
N ALA A 200 5.45 -39.74 -17.55
CA ALA A 200 5.74 -41.11 -17.16
C ALA A 200 6.69 -41.77 -18.16
N GLY A 201 7.67 -42.48 -17.61
CA GLY A 201 8.71 -43.17 -18.37
C GLY A 201 8.16 -44.23 -19.33
N ARG A 202 8.87 -44.38 -20.44
CA ARG A 202 8.80 -45.56 -21.30
C ARG A 202 10.14 -46.27 -21.20
N ALA A 203 10.20 -47.28 -20.34
CA ALA A 203 11.20 -48.33 -20.45
C ALA A 203 10.82 -49.19 -21.67
N GLN A 204 11.77 -49.38 -22.58
CA GLN A 204 11.71 -50.40 -23.60
C GLN A 204 12.79 -51.41 -23.26
N ASP A 205 12.35 -52.65 -23.04
CA ASP A 205 13.13 -53.86 -23.36
C ASP A 205 13.28 -53.98 -24.89
#